data_AF-A0A2A6C444-F1
#
_entry.id   AF-A0A2A6C444-F1
#
_cell.length_a   1.000
_cell.length_b   1.000
_cell.length_c   1.000
_cell.angle_alpha   90.00
_cell.angle_beta   90.00
_cell.angle_gamma   90.00
#
_symmetry.space_group_name_H-M   'P 1'
#
loop_
_entity.id
_entity.type
_entity.pdbx_description
1 polymer ?
#
loop_
_entity_poly.entity_id
_entity_poly.type
_entity_poly.pdbx_seq_one_letter_code
_entity_poly.pdbx_strand_id
1 'polypeptide(L)'
;MIESIIELFFIYAYVFGQMVFKDLIFGEEFALNTGYIYPTFAYYGTYYYILHVQVWGSVILSISRYVTVCRPLSKAENLFDRVRTPVLWMINTIVPLLLMGRMLFQGSVYYYCAPSGQVSQYTPLYIVKTNSAQGMIVSVIGSGVCAVCYFLVIRRLASTQKHIKGGLRDYRREKMLTIVGFAIFIALCISTLFYVLICINAANENAVAVNLIRTYYIYALMALTFVNPWMLIITNKNTRRRMLFQDSNVSTPIMVSTTINEIVMVSIYITCQLITRDHIIGEQFLFDSNGTIFPEFYFYGTHYYFMYVQVFGAILQSSNRFICVCIPFSRVHEIVEQIPAWVLLLTSFIVPSLPMIPMILRSRITFHRNLEGNIDLLIPTTIVQQNAIQGMVSTVFATILCSICYIVVITKLTRMKTDAHNARDFKREKMLTIVGFAVFISLCVETIYYIFLATMSGESVDRVRVFFVYPTVLMAFVNPWMLILTNQNVRNRALGLSAPSTTADNAVTIRTMATPISIIK
;
A
#
# COMPACT_ATOMS: atom_id res chain seq x y z
N MET A 1 -10.91 6.51 3.44
CA MET A 1 -11.17 5.05 3.43
C MET A 1 -11.69 4.61 2.07
N ILE A 2 -12.83 5.13 1.60
CA ILE A 2 -13.37 4.82 0.27
C ILE A 2 -12.37 5.18 -0.84
N GLU A 3 -11.89 6.42 -0.86
CA GLU A 3 -10.85 6.89 -1.80
C GLU A 3 -9.65 5.95 -1.83
N SER A 4 -9.27 5.45 -0.67
CA SER A 4 -8.07 4.65 -0.56
C SER A 4 -8.25 3.17 -0.98
N ILE A 5 -9.48 2.63 -0.92
CA ILE A 5 -9.82 1.34 -1.55
C ILE A 5 -9.79 1.49 -3.08
N ILE A 6 -10.29 2.61 -3.57
CA ILE A 6 -10.26 2.96 -5.00
C ILE A 6 -8.81 3.08 -5.47
N GLU A 7 -7.96 3.79 -4.72
CA GLU A 7 -6.52 3.86 -4.97
C GLU A 7 -5.86 2.49 -5.00
N LEU A 8 -6.18 1.62 -4.03
CA LEU A 8 -5.64 0.27 -3.97
C LEU A 8 -6.04 -0.56 -5.20
N PHE A 9 -7.32 -0.51 -5.60
CA PHE A 9 -7.79 -1.15 -6.83
C PHE A 9 -7.06 -0.62 -8.06
N PHE A 10 -6.84 0.68 -8.15
CA PHE A 10 -6.13 1.28 -9.26
C PHE A 10 -4.64 0.93 -9.30
N ILE A 11 -3.97 0.83 -8.15
CA ILE A 11 -2.62 0.29 -8.08
C ILE A 11 -2.59 -1.17 -8.55
N TYR A 12 -3.57 -1.99 -8.16
CA TYR A 12 -3.67 -3.36 -8.68
C TYR A 12 -3.87 -3.41 -10.19
N ALA A 13 -4.77 -2.59 -10.73
CA ALA A 13 -5.00 -2.47 -12.16
C ALA A 13 -3.77 -1.95 -12.90
N TYR A 14 -3.01 -1.03 -12.30
CA TYR A 14 -1.74 -0.53 -12.83
C TYR A 14 -0.71 -1.65 -12.92
N VAL A 15 -0.49 -2.34 -11.81
CA VAL A 15 0.51 -3.40 -11.70
C VAL A 15 0.19 -4.54 -12.65
N PHE A 16 -1.06 -5.01 -12.64
CA PHE A 16 -1.52 -6.03 -13.57
C PHE A 16 -1.37 -5.54 -15.02
N GLY A 17 -1.71 -4.28 -15.30
CA GLY A 17 -1.48 -3.67 -16.60
C GLY A 17 -0.02 -3.71 -17.01
N GLN A 18 0.91 -3.25 -16.19
CA GLN A 18 2.34 -3.27 -16.50
C GLN A 18 2.84 -4.69 -16.79
N MET A 19 2.48 -5.67 -15.96
CA MET A 19 2.84 -7.08 -16.15
C MET A 19 2.34 -7.62 -17.49
N VAL A 20 1.13 -7.27 -17.89
CA VAL A 20 0.59 -7.72 -19.18
C VAL A 20 1.21 -6.95 -20.36
N PHE A 21 1.51 -5.67 -20.19
CA PHE A 21 1.70 -4.72 -21.29
C PHE A 21 3.14 -4.31 -21.55
N LYS A 22 3.87 -3.90 -20.51
CA LYS A 22 5.29 -3.56 -20.61
C LYS A 22 6.14 -4.83 -20.64
N ASP A 23 5.67 -5.81 -19.89
CA ASP A 23 6.41 -6.98 -19.46
C ASP A 23 6.00 -8.24 -20.25
N LEU A 24 4.98 -8.09 -21.13
CA LEU A 24 4.62 -9.03 -22.18
C LEU A 24 4.31 -10.44 -21.68
N ILE A 25 3.61 -10.57 -20.55
CA ILE A 25 3.31 -11.89 -19.93
C ILE A 25 2.54 -12.86 -20.86
N PHE A 26 1.79 -12.34 -21.83
CA PHE A 26 1.08 -13.14 -22.84
C PHE A 26 1.87 -13.32 -24.15
N GLY A 27 3.14 -12.92 -24.15
CA GLY A 27 4.03 -13.01 -25.30
C GLY A 27 4.07 -11.74 -26.16
N GLU A 28 5.17 -11.60 -26.90
CA GLU A 28 5.42 -10.49 -27.82
C GLU A 28 4.39 -10.43 -28.95
N GLU A 29 3.99 -11.59 -29.48
CA GLU A 29 2.96 -11.69 -30.52
C GLU A 29 1.60 -11.16 -30.05
N PHE A 30 1.22 -11.44 -28.79
CA PHE A 30 -0.01 -10.92 -28.23
C PHE A 30 0.01 -9.39 -28.24
N ALA A 31 1.09 -8.79 -27.75
CA ALA A 31 1.22 -7.34 -27.68
C ALA A 31 1.18 -6.68 -29.07
N LEU A 32 1.90 -7.24 -30.05
CA LEU A 32 1.90 -6.75 -31.44
C LEU A 32 0.52 -6.88 -32.11
N ASN A 33 -0.22 -7.95 -31.80
CA ASN A 33 -1.56 -8.19 -32.37
C ASN A 33 -2.69 -7.37 -31.72
N THR A 34 -2.45 -6.70 -30.60
CA THR A 34 -3.47 -5.91 -29.90
C THR A 34 -3.84 -4.59 -30.58
N GLY A 35 -3.11 -4.19 -31.62
CA GLY A 35 -3.35 -2.96 -32.38
C GLY A 35 -3.19 -1.69 -31.53
N TYR A 36 -4.04 -0.68 -31.74
CA TYR A 36 -3.93 0.63 -31.09
C TYR A 36 -4.77 0.79 -29.82
N ILE A 37 -5.88 0.05 -29.70
CA ILE A 37 -6.87 0.26 -28.62
C ILE A 37 -6.26 -0.09 -27.27
N TYR A 38 -5.59 -1.22 -27.20
CA TYR A 38 -5.08 -1.78 -25.96
C TYR A 38 -3.87 -1.03 -25.38
N PRO A 39 -2.80 -0.73 -26.14
CA PRO A 39 -1.70 0.12 -25.69
C PRO A 39 -2.16 1.53 -25.28
N THR A 40 -3.21 2.05 -25.91
CA THR A 40 -3.86 3.33 -25.57
C THR A 40 -4.48 3.27 -24.17
N PHE A 41 -5.31 2.26 -23.87
CA PHE A 41 -5.86 2.08 -22.52
C PHE A 41 -4.78 1.83 -21.47
N ALA A 42 -3.79 1.00 -21.80
CA ALA A 42 -2.65 0.73 -20.94
C ALA A 42 -1.93 2.02 -20.58
N TYR A 43 -1.48 2.79 -21.58
CA TYR A 43 -0.72 4.02 -21.37
C TYR A 43 -1.53 5.09 -20.63
N TYR A 44 -2.72 5.42 -21.11
CA TYR A 44 -3.51 6.49 -20.52
C TYR A 44 -4.05 6.11 -19.14
N GLY A 45 -4.54 4.87 -19.00
CA GLY A 45 -5.02 4.33 -17.74
C GLY A 45 -3.94 4.33 -16.68
N THR A 46 -2.73 3.83 -17.01
CA THR A 46 -1.65 3.69 -16.02
C THR A 46 -0.99 5.02 -15.66
N TYR A 47 -0.64 5.84 -16.65
CA TYR A 47 0.15 7.06 -16.42
C TYR A 47 -0.67 8.31 -16.15
N TYR A 48 -1.97 8.35 -16.44
CA TYR A 48 -2.76 9.58 -16.28
C TYR A 48 -4.03 9.37 -15.48
N TYR A 49 -4.79 8.29 -15.70
CA TYR A 49 -6.08 8.11 -15.02
C TYR A 49 -5.96 8.00 -13.53
N ILE A 50 -5.03 7.16 -13.07
CA ILE A 50 -4.80 6.92 -11.65
C ILE A 50 -4.38 8.21 -10.95
N LEU A 51 -3.54 9.03 -11.61
CA LEU A 51 -3.21 10.36 -11.10
C LEU A 51 -4.45 11.21 -10.93
N HIS A 52 -5.27 11.33 -11.99
CA HIS A 52 -6.41 12.23 -11.98
C HIS A 52 -7.39 11.82 -10.89
N VAL A 53 -7.59 10.51 -10.67
CA VAL A 53 -8.37 9.98 -9.55
C VAL A 53 -7.77 10.38 -8.21
N GLN A 54 -6.46 10.24 -8.01
CA GLN A 54 -5.79 10.58 -6.76
C GLN A 54 -5.80 12.08 -6.45
N VAL A 55 -5.51 12.92 -7.45
CA VAL A 55 -5.56 14.39 -7.34
C VAL A 55 -6.99 14.81 -7.00
N TRP A 56 -7.98 14.27 -7.71
CA TRP A 56 -9.38 14.60 -7.51
C TRP A 56 -9.89 14.18 -6.12
N GLY A 57 -9.54 12.97 -5.67
CA GLY A 57 -9.85 12.52 -4.31
C GLY A 57 -9.21 13.42 -3.25
N SER A 58 -7.94 13.79 -3.42
CA SER A 58 -7.26 14.72 -2.50
C SER A 58 -7.93 16.09 -2.44
N VAL A 59 -8.41 16.60 -3.57
CA VAL A 59 -9.15 17.87 -3.67
C VAL A 59 -10.50 17.77 -2.95
N ILE A 60 -11.28 16.72 -3.22
CA ILE A 60 -12.58 16.51 -2.56
C ILE A 60 -12.42 16.39 -1.05
N LEU A 61 -11.43 15.62 -0.60
CA LEU A 61 -11.12 15.47 0.82
C LEU A 61 -10.75 16.82 1.46
N SER A 62 -9.92 17.62 0.79
CA SER A 62 -9.50 18.93 1.27
C SER A 62 -10.66 19.92 1.36
N ILE A 63 -11.54 19.94 0.34
CA ILE A 63 -12.75 20.77 0.32
C ILE A 63 -13.72 20.33 1.41
N SER A 64 -13.99 19.03 1.53
CA SER A 64 -14.85 18.47 2.57
C SER A 64 -14.37 18.90 3.96
N ARG A 65 -13.06 18.80 4.23
CA ARG A 65 -12.47 19.23 5.51
C ARG A 65 -12.58 20.73 5.73
N TYR A 66 -12.33 21.53 4.71
CA TYR A 66 -12.53 22.97 4.78
C TYR A 66 -13.98 23.31 5.16
N VAL A 67 -14.95 22.68 4.51
CA VAL A 67 -16.38 22.91 4.78
C VAL A 67 -16.73 22.54 6.22
N THR A 68 -16.36 21.34 6.68
CA THR A 68 -16.67 20.88 8.05
C THR A 68 -16.03 21.76 9.13
N VAL A 69 -14.76 22.18 8.96
CA VAL A 69 -14.05 22.90 10.02
C VAL A 69 -14.28 24.42 9.96
N CYS A 70 -14.29 25.00 8.77
CA CYS A 70 -14.36 26.45 8.60
C CYS A 70 -15.79 26.97 8.46
N ARG A 71 -16.72 26.14 8.00
CA ARG A 71 -18.12 26.52 7.75
C ARG A 71 -19.12 25.48 8.28
N PRO A 72 -19.07 25.16 9.60
CA PRO A 72 -20.06 24.29 10.20
C PRO A 72 -21.47 24.90 10.02
N LEU A 73 -22.46 24.05 9.77
CA LEU A 73 -23.87 24.34 9.48
C LEU A 73 -24.15 25.04 8.14
N SER A 74 -23.16 25.10 7.24
CA SER A 74 -23.37 25.66 5.91
C SER A 74 -24.22 24.73 5.02
N LYS A 75 -24.88 25.32 4.01
CA LYS A 75 -25.58 24.53 2.96
C LYS A 75 -24.65 23.52 2.27
N ALA A 76 -23.35 23.83 2.18
CA ALA A 76 -22.35 22.95 1.61
C ALA A 76 -22.07 21.73 2.51
N GLU A 77 -22.00 21.90 3.83
CA GLU A 77 -21.85 20.76 4.75
C GLU A 77 -23.07 19.84 4.67
N ASN A 78 -24.28 20.41 4.72
CA ASN A 78 -25.52 19.65 4.55
C ASN A 78 -25.59 18.91 3.21
N LEU A 79 -24.97 19.46 2.15
CA LEU A 79 -24.86 18.78 0.87
C LEU A 79 -23.93 17.58 0.98
N PHE A 80 -22.70 17.77 1.48
CA PHE A 80 -21.71 16.70 1.65
C PHE A 80 -22.23 15.56 2.54
N ASP A 81 -22.95 15.87 3.62
CA ASP A 81 -23.52 14.88 4.53
C ASP A 81 -24.68 14.08 3.90
N ARG A 82 -25.39 14.67 2.94
CA ARG A 82 -26.51 14.02 2.24
C ARG A 82 -26.07 13.18 1.05
N VAL A 83 -24.86 13.37 0.51
CA VAL A 83 -24.39 12.60 -0.64
C VAL A 83 -24.18 11.14 -0.21
N ARG A 84 -24.91 10.23 -0.86
CA ARG A 84 -24.73 8.80 -0.63
C ARG A 84 -23.33 8.35 -1.07
N THR A 85 -22.70 7.48 -0.30
CA THR A 85 -21.41 6.85 -0.61
C THR A 85 -21.23 6.37 -2.07
N PRO A 86 -22.17 5.63 -2.70
CA PRO A 86 -22.01 5.21 -4.09
C PRO A 86 -21.99 6.37 -5.09
N VAL A 87 -22.63 7.50 -4.77
CA VAL A 87 -22.59 8.69 -5.62
C VAL A 87 -21.21 9.35 -5.54
N LEU A 88 -20.59 9.41 -4.35
CA LEU A 88 -19.21 9.86 -4.21
C LEU A 88 -18.24 8.94 -4.98
N TRP A 89 -18.47 7.64 -5.00
CA TRP A 89 -17.74 6.68 -5.85
C TRP A 89 -17.85 7.03 -7.33
N MET A 90 -19.08 7.24 -7.82
CA MET A 90 -19.30 7.61 -9.22
C MET A 90 -18.63 8.93 -9.55
N ILE A 91 -18.73 9.95 -8.69
CA ILE A 91 -18.07 11.24 -8.90
C ILE A 91 -16.54 11.08 -8.94
N ASN A 92 -15.95 10.30 -8.03
CA ASN A 92 -14.51 10.10 -7.97
C ASN A 92 -13.93 9.31 -9.15
N THR A 93 -14.75 8.50 -9.83
CA THR A 93 -14.31 7.70 -10.98
C THR A 93 -14.63 8.41 -12.30
N ILE A 94 -15.85 8.95 -12.43
CA ILE A 94 -16.35 9.53 -13.68
C ILE A 94 -15.67 10.88 -13.96
N VAL A 95 -15.47 11.76 -12.98
CA VAL A 95 -14.87 13.08 -13.24
C VAL A 95 -13.44 12.93 -13.80
N PRO A 96 -12.53 12.16 -13.19
CA PRO A 96 -11.22 11.85 -13.78
C PRO A 96 -11.31 11.21 -15.18
N LEU A 97 -12.29 10.32 -15.40
CA LEU A 97 -12.48 9.67 -16.69
C LEU A 97 -12.87 10.70 -17.77
N LEU A 98 -13.75 11.65 -17.44
CA LEU A 98 -14.15 12.73 -18.33
C LEU A 98 -12.99 13.67 -18.65
N LEU A 99 -12.15 14.01 -17.65
CA LEU A 99 -10.92 14.79 -17.86
C LEU A 99 -9.98 14.10 -18.85
N MET A 100 -10.03 12.78 -18.91
CA MET A 100 -9.23 11.95 -19.82
C MET A 100 -9.87 11.62 -21.15
N GLY A 101 -11.14 11.96 -21.35
CA GLY A 101 -11.87 11.60 -22.58
C GLY A 101 -11.09 11.97 -23.84
N ARG A 102 -10.50 13.17 -23.87
CA ARG A 102 -9.64 13.63 -24.97
C ARG A 102 -8.42 12.72 -25.22
N MET A 103 -7.77 12.21 -24.17
CA MET A 103 -6.56 11.40 -24.30
C MET A 103 -6.84 10.08 -25.02
N LEU A 104 -8.00 9.47 -24.77
CA LEU A 104 -8.41 8.21 -25.41
C LEU A 104 -8.54 8.31 -26.94
N PHE A 105 -8.73 9.52 -27.47
CA PHE A 105 -8.88 9.76 -28.92
C PHE A 105 -7.59 10.26 -29.59
N GLN A 106 -6.47 10.41 -28.87
CA GLN A 106 -5.19 10.87 -29.44
C GLN A 106 -4.42 9.75 -30.17
N GLY A 107 -5.09 8.96 -31.01
CA GLY A 107 -4.58 7.72 -31.59
C GLY A 107 -3.14 7.81 -32.12
N SER A 108 -2.21 7.09 -31.48
CA SER A 108 -0.87 6.73 -31.98
C SER A 108 0.02 6.04 -30.92
N VAL A 109 -0.55 5.42 -29.88
CA VAL A 109 0.19 4.54 -28.98
C VAL A 109 0.09 3.11 -29.50
N TYR A 110 1.22 2.47 -29.76
CA TYR A 110 1.27 1.09 -30.25
C TYR A 110 2.54 0.38 -29.78
N TYR A 111 2.53 -0.95 -29.84
CA TYR A 111 3.73 -1.76 -29.65
C TYR A 111 4.45 -1.96 -30.97
N TYR A 112 5.77 -1.91 -30.94
CA TYR A 112 6.63 -2.20 -32.09
C TYR A 112 7.82 -3.03 -31.66
N CYS A 113 8.36 -3.81 -32.60
CA CYS A 113 9.62 -4.49 -32.40
C CYS A 113 10.76 -3.51 -32.67
N ALA A 114 11.57 -3.22 -31.65
CA ALA A 114 12.75 -2.38 -31.79
C ALA A 114 13.83 -3.11 -32.62
N PRO A 115 14.81 -2.38 -33.18
CA PRO A 115 15.92 -3.00 -33.92
C PRO A 115 16.73 -4.02 -33.11
N SER A 116 16.68 -3.91 -31.77
CA SER A 116 17.28 -4.88 -30.83
C SER A 116 16.49 -6.19 -30.70
N GLY A 117 15.36 -6.33 -31.39
CA GLY A 117 14.45 -7.48 -31.27
C GLY A 117 13.50 -7.41 -30.07
N GLN A 118 13.59 -6.38 -29.22
CA GLN A 118 12.69 -6.22 -28.07
C GLN A 118 11.42 -5.49 -28.46
N VAL A 119 10.26 -6.00 -28.02
CA VAL A 119 8.99 -5.27 -28.17
C VAL A 119 8.95 -4.12 -27.18
N SER A 120 8.74 -2.91 -27.69
CA SER A 120 8.65 -1.68 -26.91
C SER A 120 7.38 -0.92 -27.22
N GLN A 121 6.90 -0.18 -26.24
CA GLN A 121 5.77 0.74 -26.44
C GLN A 121 6.27 2.01 -27.11
N TYR A 122 5.75 2.32 -28.31
CA TYR A 122 5.95 3.60 -28.95
C TYR A 122 4.89 4.59 -28.47
N THR A 123 5.34 5.76 -28.04
CA THR A 123 4.47 6.91 -27.80
C THR A 123 5.10 8.15 -28.41
N PRO A 124 4.43 8.79 -29.37
CA PRO A 124 4.93 10.03 -29.96
C PRO A 124 5.19 11.10 -28.90
N LEU A 125 6.33 11.78 -29.03
CA LEU A 125 6.77 12.78 -28.05
C LEU A 125 5.78 13.96 -27.94
N TYR A 126 5.07 14.30 -29.02
CA TYR A 126 4.04 15.34 -28.96
C TYR A 126 2.85 14.94 -28.06
N ILE A 127 2.46 13.66 -28.04
CA ILE A 127 1.42 13.14 -27.12
C ILE A 127 1.94 13.19 -25.69
N VAL A 128 3.17 12.75 -25.48
CA VAL A 128 3.85 12.83 -24.17
C VAL A 128 3.85 14.26 -23.64
N LYS A 129 4.24 15.24 -24.46
CA LYS A 129 4.28 16.66 -24.11
C LYS A 129 2.90 17.20 -23.76
N THR A 130 1.90 16.87 -24.58
CA THR A 130 0.54 17.35 -24.38
C THR A 130 -0.10 16.78 -23.11
N ASN A 131 0.12 15.50 -22.85
CA ASN A 131 -0.53 14.81 -21.73
C ASN A 131 0.20 15.04 -20.42
N SER A 132 1.54 15.16 -20.45
CA SER A 132 2.31 15.61 -19.29
C SER A 132 1.96 17.05 -18.90
N ALA A 133 1.73 17.94 -19.87
CA ALA A 133 1.22 19.29 -19.58
C ALA A 133 -0.17 19.24 -18.93
N GLN A 134 -1.10 18.42 -19.43
CA GLN A 134 -2.40 18.25 -18.79
C GLN A 134 -2.28 17.68 -17.37
N GLY A 135 -1.48 16.63 -17.16
CA GLY A 135 -1.23 16.04 -15.84
C GLY A 135 -0.60 17.05 -14.87
N MET A 136 0.34 17.86 -15.35
CA MET A 136 0.94 18.96 -14.59
C MET A 136 -0.12 20.01 -14.22
N ILE A 137 -0.95 20.46 -15.16
CA ILE A 137 -2.00 21.45 -14.89
C ILE A 137 -2.98 20.92 -13.83
N VAL A 138 -3.46 19.69 -13.99
CA VAL A 138 -4.42 19.07 -13.05
C VAL A 138 -3.80 18.92 -11.66
N SER A 139 -2.56 18.43 -11.57
CA SER A 139 -1.87 18.24 -10.29
C SER A 139 -1.50 19.57 -9.60
N VAL A 140 -1.06 20.59 -10.34
CA VAL A 140 -0.78 21.93 -9.81
C VAL A 140 -2.04 22.62 -9.31
N ILE A 141 -3.13 22.61 -10.09
CA ILE A 141 -4.42 23.18 -9.67
C ILE A 141 -4.94 22.44 -8.44
N GLY A 142 -4.92 21.10 -8.46
CA GLY A 142 -5.35 20.29 -7.32
C GLY A 142 -4.54 20.59 -6.06
N SER A 143 -3.21 20.62 -6.17
CA SER A 143 -2.32 21.02 -5.07
C SER A 143 -2.60 22.43 -4.56
N GLY A 144 -2.85 23.39 -5.46
CA GLY A 144 -3.21 24.76 -5.09
C GLY A 144 -4.51 24.83 -4.27
N VAL A 145 -5.55 24.12 -4.71
CA VAL A 145 -6.82 24.03 -3.97
C VAL A 145 -6.61 23.40 -2.59
N CYS A 146 -5.90 22.27 -2.53
CA CYS A 146 -5.56 21.60 -1.27
C CYS A 146 -4.79 22.53 -0.32
N ALA A 147 -3.79 23.25 -0.82
CA ALA A 147 -2.98 24.18 -0.04
C ALA A 147 -3.83 25.29 0.59
N VAL A 148 -4.73 25.90 -0.20
CA VAL A 148 -5.66 26.94 0.29
C VAL A 148 -6.60 26.36 1.35
N CYS A 149 -7.21 25.20 1.09
CA CYS A 149 -8.10 24.55 2.05
C CYS A 149 -7.38 24.25 3.38
N TYR A 150 -6.20 23.62 3.36
CA TYR A 150 -5.47 23.30 4.58
C TYR A 150 -4.95 24.54 5.31
N PHE A 151 -4.49 25.57 4.59
CA PHE A 151 -4.10 26.84 5.20
C PHE A 151 -5.27 27.45 5.99
N LEU A 152 -6.47 27.50 5.40
CA LEU A 152 -7.67 28.02 6.05
C LEU A 152 -8.10 27.17 7.25
N VAL A 153 -8.07 25.84 7.12
CA VAL A 153 -8.38 24.91 8.22
C VAL A 153 -7.41 25.07 9.38
N ILE A 154 -6.10 25.10 9.11
CA ILE A 154 -5.05 25.28 10.14
C ILE A 154 -5.20 26.64 10.82
N ARG A 155 -5.43 27.71 10.04
CA ARG A 155 -5.67 29.06 10.58
C ARG A 155 -6.90 29.09 11.49
N ARG A 156 -8.00 28.45 11.08
CA ARG A 156 -9.24 28.38 11.87
C ARG A 156 -9.00 27.61 13.16
N LEU A 157 -8.35 26.44 13.10
CA LEU A 157 -8.03 25.64 14.28
C LEU A 157 -7.12 26.39 15.26
N ALA A 158 -6.09 27.08 14.76
CA ALA A 158 -5.20 27.90 15.59
C ALA A 158 -5.93 29.06 16.29
N SER A 159 -6.90 29.69 15.60
CA SER A 159 -7.75 30.72 16.21
C SER A 159 -8.68 30.15 17.28
N THR A 160 -9.30 29.00 17.02
CA THR A 160 -10.23 28.35 17.96
C THR A 160 -9.51 27.88 19.23
N GLN A 161 -8.23 27.49 19.15
CA GLN A 161 -7.40 27.10 20.29
C GLN A 161 -7.38 28.16 21.41
N LYS A 162 -7.47 29.45 21.07
CA LYS A 162 -7.44 30.56 22.04
C LYS A 162 -8.72 30.69 22.86
N HIS A 163 -9.83 30.08 22.46
CA HIS A 163 -11.16 30.28 23.07
C HIS A 163 -11.79 29.02 23.69
N ILE A 164 -11.03 27.93 23.88
CA ILE A 164 -11.60 26.63 24.30
C ILE A 164 -11.89 26.59 25.80
N LYS A 165 -13.15 26.84 26.19
CA LYS A 165 -13.68 26.52 27.53
C LYS A 165 -14.56 25.25 27.60
N GLY A 166 -14.88 24.56 26.48
CA GLY A 166 -15.84 23.43 26.54
C GLY A 166 -15.69 22.25 25.55
N GLY A 167 -14.74 22.27 24.60
CA GLY A 167 -14.74 21.31 23.48
C GLY A 167 -13.38 20.65 23.17
N LEU A 168 -12.56 20.34 24.18
CA LEU A 168 -11.16 19.90 23.98
C LEU A 168 -11.03 18.59 23.17
N ARG A 169 -12.06 17.73 23.21
CA ARG A 169 -12.07 16.43 22.55
C ARG A 169 -12.33 16.53 21.05
N ASP A 170 -13.25 17.39 20.64
CA ASP A 170 -13.56 17.62 19.22
C ASP A 170 -12.43 18.40 18.55
N TYR A 171 -11.83 19.37 19.24
CA TYR A 171 -10.63 20.06 18.75
C TYR A 171 -9.46 19.10 18.48
N ARG A 172 -9.19 18.15 19.40
CA ARG A 172 -8.13 17.15 19.19
C ARG A 172 -8.44 16.23 18.01
N ARG A 173 -9.70 15.86 17.82
CA ARG A 173 -10.15 15.03 16.69
C ARG A 173 -9.93 15.77 15.37
N GLU A 174 -10.38 17.01 15.27
CA GLU A 174 -10.24 17.81 14.03
C GLU A 174 -8.79 18.14 13.72
N LYS A 175 -7.98 18.47 14.74
CA LYS A 175 -6.52 18.63 14.58
C LYS A 175 -5.88 17.37 14.00
N MET A 176 -6.24 16.21 14.53
CA MET A 176 -5.71 14.92 14.08
C MET A 176 -6.09 14.63 12.62
N LEU A 177 -7.36 14.78 12.27
CA LEU A 177 -7.86 14.58 10.90
C LEU A 177 -7.24 15.56 9.91
N THR A 178 -6.98 16.80 10.35
CA THR A 178 -6.27 17.81 9.56
C THR A 178 -4.82 17.40 9.29
N ILE A 179 -4.11 16.85 10.28
CA ILE A 179 -2.74 16.35 10.10
C ILE A 179 -2.70 15.18 9.11
N VAL A 180 -3.65 14.25 9.19
CA VAL A 180 -3.76 13.13 8.23
C VAL A 180 -3.97 13.68 6.82
N GLY A 181 -4.93 14.59 6.66
CA GLY A 181 -5.19 15.22 5.38
C GLY A 181 -4.00 16.00 4.82
N PHE A 182 -3.28 16.73 5.68
CA PHE A 182 -2.10 17.49 5.29
C PHE A 182 -0.96 16.59 4.78
N ALA A 183 -0.79 15.39 5.34
CA ALA A 183 0.20 14.44 4.82
C ALA A 183 -0.16 13.92 3.43
N ILE A 184 -1.46 13.73 3.13
CA ILE A 184 -1.93 13.41 1.77
C ILE A 184 -1.59 14.56 0.81
N PHE A 185 -1.77 15.80 1.25
CA PHE A 185 -1.36 16.97 0.48
C PHE A 185 0.16 17.01 0.21
N ILE A 186 1.01 16.65 1.18
CA ILE A 186 2.46 16.53 0.94
C ILE A 186 2.75 15.46 -0.12
N ALA A 187 2.12 14.29 -0.02
CA ALA A 187 2.27 13.24 -1.03
C ALA A 187 1.81 13.72 -2.43
N LEU A 188 0.73 14.48 -2.50
CA LEU A 188 0.26 15.12 -3.73
C LEU A 188 1.27 16.12 -4.30
N CYS A 189 1.96 16.89 -3.45
CA CYS A 189 3.02 17.79 -3.89
C CYS A 189 4.20 17.04 -4.51
N ILE A 190 4.60 15.90 -3.93
CA ILE A 190 5.63 15.03 -4.49
C ILE A 190 5.18 14.50 -5.86
N SER A 191 3.95 14.01 -5.96
CA SER A 191 3.38 13.56 -7.25
C SER A 191 3.34 14.70 -8.29
N THR A 192 2.99 15.91 -7.87
CA THR A 192 3.01 17.11 -8.73
C THR A 192 4.41 17.40 -9.25
N LEU A 193 5.44 17.30 -8.39
CA LEU A 193 6.84 17.48 -8.79
C LEU A 193 7.24 16.50 -9.89
N PHE A 194 6.82 15.23 -9.80
CA PHE A 194 7.06 14.24 -10.85
C PHE A 194 6.48 14.69 -12.21
N TYR A 195 5.25 15.19 -12.26
CA TYR A 195 4.67 15.67 -13.52
C TYR A 195 5.29 16.94 -14.05
N VAL A 196 5.71 17.85 -13.18
CA VAL A 196 6.50 19.02 -13.56
C VAL A 196 7.79 18.57 -14.23
N LEU A 197 8.51 17.61 -13.64
CA LEU A 197 9.73 17.06 -14.23
C LEU A 197 9.48 16.36 -15.56
N ILE A 198 8.42 15.56 -15.69
CA ILE A 198 8.04 14.94 -16.98
C ILE A 198 7.73 16.02 -18.02
N CYS A 199 6.97 17.05 -17.65
CA CYS A 199 6.58 18.13 -18.57
C CYS A 199 7.79 18.94 -19.03
N ILE A 200 8.72 19.28 -18.13
CA ILE A 200 9.95 20.02 -18.45
C ILE A 200 10.82 19.19 -19.40
N ASN A 201 11.06 17.91 -19.09
CA ASN A 201 11.88 17.05 -19.93
C ASN A 201 11.23 16.74 -21.29
N ALA A 202 9.90 16.60 -21.33
CA ALA A 202 9.15 16.48 -22.57
C ALA A 202 9.18 17.77 -23.41
N ALA A 203 9.21 18.94 -22.76
CA ALA A 203 9.34 20.23 -23.45
C ALA A 203 10.74 20.41 -24.06
N ASN A 204 11.78 19.90 -23.38
CA ASN A 204 13.17 19.88 -23.84
C ASN A 204 13.49 18.73 -24.82
N GLU A 205 12.47 18.01 -25.27
CA GLU A 205 12.58 16.86 -26.18
C GLU A 205 13.50 15.72 -25.68
N ASN A 206 13.76 15.66 -24.37
CA ASN A 206 14.60 14.65 -23.77
C ASN A 206 13.79 13.37 -23.47
N ALA A 207 13.58 12.55 -24.51
CA ALA A 207 12.82 11.32 -24.42
C ALA A 207 13.42 10.31 -23.41
N VAL A 208 14.75 10.28 -23.27
CA VAL A 208 15.46 9.39 -22.34
C VAL A 208 15.10 9.74 -20.90
N ALA A 209 15.20 11.01 -20.51
CA ALA A 209 14.84 11.46 -19.18
C ALA A 209 13.35 11.23 -18.87
N VAL A 210 12.47 11.44 -19.85
CA VAL A 210 11.03 11.17 -19.66
C VAL A 210 10.75 9.69 -19.37
N ASN A 211 11.38 8.78 -20.11
CA ASN A 211 11.23 7.35 -19.89
C ASN A 211 11.81 6.90 -18.54
N LEU A 212 12.93 7.51 -18.12
CA LEU A 212 13.51 7.30 -16.81
C LEU A 212 12.54 7.71 -15.70
N ILE A 213 12.03 8.95 -15.72
CA ILE A 213 11.13 9.48 -14.70
C ILE A 213 9.83 8.65 -14.60
N ARG A 214 9.30 8.20 -15.74
CA ARG A 214 8.12 7.31 -15.80
C ARG A 214 8.32 5.98 -15.10
N THR A 215 9.55 5.46 -15.10
CA THR A 215 9.86 4.20 -14.41
C THR A 215 9.71 4.35 -12.89
N TYR A 216 10.07 5.50 -12.34
CA TYR A 216 9.95 5.80 -10.90
C TYR A 216 8.57 6.25 -10.45
N TYR A 217 7.67 6.54 -11.40
CA TYR A 217 6.34 7.06 -11.12
C TYR A 217 5.52 6.16 -10.19
N ILE A 218 5.70 4.84 -10.28
CA ILE A 218 5.00 3.88 -9.41
C ILE A 218 5.32 4.10 -7.93
N TYR A 219 6.54 4.52 -7.58
CA TYR A 219 6.90 4.77 -6.19
C TYR A 219 6.19 6.01 -5.63
N ALA A 220 5.99 7.04 -6.45
CA ALA A 220 5.21 8.22 -6.07
C ALA A 220 3.73 7.87 -5.84
N LEU A 221 3.15 7.05 -6.74
CA LEU A 221 1.80 6.51 -6.57
C LEU A 221 1.67 5.69 -5.29
N MET A 222 2.64 4.81 -5.04
CA MET A 222 2.68 3.96 -3.85
C MET A 222 2.77 4.78 -2.57
N ALA A 223 3.63 5.80 -2.52
CA ALA A 223 3.78 6.67 -1.37
C ALA A 223 2.44 7.33 -0.99
N LEU A 224 1.68 7.81 -1.97
CA LEU A 224 0.38 8.44 -1.77
C LEU A 224 -0.63 7.48 -1.11
N THR A 225 -0.64 6.22 -1.54
CA THR A 225 -1.53 5.19 -0.98
C THR A 225 -1.04 4.62 0.36
N PHE A 226 0.27 4.59 0.63
CA PHE A 226 0.85 4.17 1.91
C PHE A 226 0.65 5.19 3.03
N VAL A 227 0.72 6.48 2.74
CA VAL A 227 0.58 7.54 3.77
C VAL A 227 -0.80 7.50 4.43
N ASN A 228 -1.85 7.19 3.65
CA ASN A 228 -3.24 7.16 4.10
C ASN A 228 -3.49 6.30 5.37
N PRO A 229 -3.20 4.99 5.36
CA PRO A 229 -3.48 4.13 6.50
C PRO A 229 -2.55 4.40 7.69
N TRP A 230 -1.28 4.70 7.41
CA TRP A 230 -0.29 4.96 8.45
C TRP A 230 -0.54 6.24 9.21
N MET A 231 -0.91 7.31 8.52
CA MET A 231 -1.25 8.57 9.17
C MET A 231 -2.47 8.40 10.09
N LEU A 232 -3.48 7.61 9.70
CA LEU A 232 -4.62 7.31 10.57
C LEU A 232 -4.22 6.52 11.83
N ILE A 233 -3.25 5.61 11.71
CA ILE A 233 -2.72 4.83 12.84
C ILE A 233 -1.89 5.70 13.79
N ILE A 234 -0.91 6.46 13.25
CA ILE A 234 0.04 7.27 14.02
C ILE A 234 -0.67 8.40 14.77
N THR A 235 -1.61 9.07 14.11
CA THR A 235 -2.25 10.27 14.64
C THR A 235 -3.28 9.94 15.72
N ASN A 236 -3.84 8.72 15.75
CA ASN A 236 -4.85 8.34 16.74
C ASN A 236 -4.19 7.82 18.01
N LYS A 237 -4.14 8.66 19.07
CA LYS A 237 -3.57 8.26 20.36
C LYS A 237 -4.18 6.97 20.94
N ASN A 238 -5.48 6.73 20.75
CA ASN A 238 -6.14 5.53 21.27
C ASN A 238 -5.81 4.29 20.43
N THR A 239 -5.78 4.42 19.11
CA THR A 239 -5.35 3.32 18.22
C THR A 239 -3.87 3.05 18.43
N ARG A 240 -3.02 4.07 18.45
CA ARG A 240 -1.58 3.96 18.74
C ARG A 240 -1.33 3.31 20.10
N ARG A 241 -2.03 3.72 21.16
CA ARG A 241 -1.87 3.13 22.50
C ARG A 241 -2.34 1.68 22.53
N ARG A 242 -3.46 1.36 21.88
CA ARG A 242 -3.97 -0.02 21.77
C ARG A 242 -3.08 -0.91 20.89
N MET A 243 -2.53 -0.37 19.81
CA MET A 243 -1.67 -1.08 18.86
C MET A 243 -0.25 -1.30 19.38
N LEU A 244 0.33 -0.31 20.07
CA LEU A 244 1.72 -0.37 20.53
C LEU A 244 1.88 -0.79 22.00
N PHE A 245 0.88 -0.58 22.86
CA PHE A 245 1.12 -0.62 24.31
C PHE A 245 0.01 -1.21 25.21
N GLN A 246 -1.23 -1.47 24.75
CA GLN A 246 -2.31 -1.57 25.76
C GLN A 246 -3.55 -2.45 25.49
N ASP A 247 -3.68 -3.21 24.40
CA ASP A 247 -4.74 -4.24 24.33
C ASP A 247 -4.13 -5.65 24.29
N SER A 248 -4.74 -6.57 25.04
CA SER A 248 -4.34 -7.97 25.34
C SER A 248 -4.15 -8.90 24.13
N ASN A 249 -4.27 -8.40 22.89
CA ASN A 249 -4.25 -9.24 21.69
C ASN A 249 -2.97 -9.01 20.89
N VAL A 250 -2.00 -9.93 21.06
CA VAL A 250 -0.68 -10.00 20.39
C VAL A 250 -0.73 -9.88 18.87
N SER A 251 -1.77 -10.45 18.31
CA SER A 251 -2.41 -10.11 17.05
C SER A 251 -2.05 -8.75 16.43
N THR A 252 -2.24 -7.66 17.17
CA THR A 252 -2.11 -6.30 16.65
C THR A 252 -0.65 -5.85 16.60
N PRO A 253 0.15 -6.03 17.67
CA PRO A 253 1.61 -5.89 17.63
C PRO A 253 2.28 -6.63 16.47
N ILE A 254 1.92 -7.90 16.21
CA ILE A 254 2.49 -8.70 15.09
C ILE A 254 2.24 -8.00 13.74
N MET A 255 1.01 -7.55 13.50
CA MET A 255 0.70 -6.87 12.24
C MET A 255 1.46 -5.55 12.10
N VAL A 256 1.58 -4.78 13.19
CA VAL A 256 2.32 -3.52 13.18
C VAL A 256 3.81 -3.76 12.95
N SER A 257 4.41 -4.76 13.61
CA SER A 257 5.84 -5.08 13.42
C SER A 257 6.14 -5.51 11.99
N THR A 258 5.31 -6.39 11.42
CA THR A 258 5.45 -6.80 10.02
C THR A 258 5.36 -5.60 9.08
N THR A 259 4.38 -4.70 9.30
CA THR A 259 4.22 -3.55 8.41
C THR A 259 5.34 -2.51 8.54
N ILE A 260 5.87 -2.30 9.76
CA ILE A 260 7.04 -1.43 9.95
C ILE A 260 8.23 -1.98 9.15
N ASN A 261 8.48 -3.29 9.23
CA ASN A 261 9.56 -3.91 8.49
C ASN A 261 9.33 -3.78 6.98
N GLU A 262 8.12 -3.97 6.49
CA GLU A 262 7.78 -3.77 5.07
C GLU A 262 8.09 -2.35 4.58
N ILE A 263 7.79 -1.30 5.37
CA ILE A 263 8.17 0.09 4.99
C ILE A 263 9.69 0.25 4.89
N VAL A 264 10.41 -0.22 5.92
CA VAL A 264 11.87 -0.11 5.96
C VAL A 264 12.46 -0.78 4.73
N MET A 265 11.95 -1.95 4.37
CA MET A 265 12.38 -2.72 3.20
C MET A 265 12.08 -2.04 1.87
N VAL A 266 10.88 -1.48 1.68
CA VAL A 266 10.56 -0.68 0.49
C VAL A 266 11.50 0.53 0.38
N SER A 267 11.81 1.18 1.51
CA SER A 267 12.70 2.34 1.54
C SER A 267 14.15 1.97 1.15
N ILE A 268 14.65 0.84 1.66
CA ILE A 268 15.96 0.29 1.29
C ILE A 268 15.97 -0.09 -0.19
N TYR A 269 14.93 -0.77 -0.68
CA TYR A 269 14.80 -1.15 -2.09
C TYR A 269 14.87 0.06 -3.02
N ILE A 270 14.08 1.11 -2.75
CA ILE A 270 14.10 2.34 -3.56
C ILE A 270 15.48 3.00 -3.51
N THR A 271 16.08 3.12 -2.33
CA THR A 271 17.41 3.74 -2.17
C THR A 271 18.46 2.99 -2.96
N CYS A 272 18.47 1.66 -2.88
CA CYS A 272 19.40 0.84 -3.63
C CYS A 272 19.18 0.92 -5.14
N GLN A 273 17.93 0.94 -5.62
CA GLN A 273 17.62 1.14 -7.04
C GLN A 273 18.15 2.47 -7.56
N LEU A 274 17.97 3.55 -6.79
CA LEU A 274 18.50 4.88 -7.14
C LEU A 274 20.05 4.89 -7.21
N ILE A 275 20.73 4.12 -6.35
CA ILE A 275 22.20 4.03 -6.37
C ILE A 275 22.68 3.21 -7.58
N THR A 276 22.06 2.06 -7.84
CA THR A 276 22.55 1.07 -8.82
C THR A 276 22.06 1.34 -10.23
N ARG A 277 20.79 1.71 -10.41
CA ARG A 277 20.16 1.91 -11.73
C ARG A 277 20.31 3.33 -12.25
N ASP A 278 20.21 4.33 -11.37
CA ASP A 278 20.31 5.75 -11.76
C ASP A 278 21.71 6.33 -11.59
N HIS A 279 22.65 5.53 -11.09
CA HIS A 279 24.05 5.92 -10.88
C HIS A 279 24.20 7.24 -10.11
N ILE A 280 23.33 7.52 -9.12
CA ILE A 280 23.35 8.80 -8.39
C ILE A 280 24.70 9.07 -7.69
N ILE A 281 25.38 8.01 -7.25
CA ILE A 281 26.70 8.09 -6.61
C ILE A 281 27.85 7.97 -7.66
N GLY A 282 27.50 7.73 -8.93
CA GLY A 282 28.42 7.54 -10.05
C GLY A 282 28.75 6.07 -10.30
N GLU A 283 29.04 5.76 -11.57
CA GLU A 283 29.42 4.41 -12.02
C GLU A 283 30.67 3.89 -11.32
N GLN A 284 31.63 4.78 -11.02
CA GLN A 284 32.89 4.43 -10.37
C GLN A 284 32.66 3.78 -9.00
N PHE A 285 31.71 4.29 -8.21
CA PHE A 285 31.36 3.71 -6.92
C PHE A 285 30.87 2.26 -7.07
N LEU A 286 30.08 1.97 -8.09
CA LEU A 286 29.57 0.61 -8.32
C LEU A 286 30.70 -0.36 -8.65
N PHE A 287 31.64 0.04 -9.49
CA PHE A 287 32.81 -0.80 -9.80
C PHE A 287 33.77 -0.92 -8.63
N ASP A 288 34.01 0.14 -7.86
CA ASP A 288 34.85 0.12 -6.66
C ASP A 288 34.22 -0.74 -5.55
N SER A 289 32.89 -0.89 -5.57
CA SER A 289 32.18 -1.77 -4.63
C SER A 289 32.32 -3.26 -4.96
N ASN A 290 32.83 -3.62 -6.13
CA ASN A 290 33.08 -5.02 -6.48
C ASN A 290 34.08 -5.66 -5.51
N GLY A 291 33.74 -6.83 -4.97
CA GLY A 291 34.53 -7.51 -3.94
C GLY A 291 34.27 -7.04 -2.51
N THR A 292 33.39 -6.06 -2.32
CA THR A 292 32.79 -5.73 -1.01
C THR A 292 31.46 -6.48 -0.83
N ILE A 293 30.77 -6.27 0.30
CA ILE A 293 29.45 -6.87 0.56
C ILE A 293 28.30 -6.19 -0.21
N PHE A 294 28.56 -5.04 -0.86
CA PHE A 294 27.50 -4.20 -1.40
C PHE A 294 26.72 -4.84 -2.57
N PRO A 295 27.35 -5.46 -3.60
CA PRO A 295 26.61 -6.13 -4.67
C PRO A 295 25.71 -7.27 -4.15
N GLU A 296 26.21 -8.07 -3.21
CA GLU A 296 25.48 -9.17 -2.58
C GLU A 296 24.34 -8.64 -1.70
N PHE A 297 24.60 -7.60 -0.90
CA PHE A 297 23.58 -6.95 -0.09
C PHE A 297 22.49 -6.32 -0.97
N TYR A 298 22.86 -5.69 -2.08
CA TYR A 298 21.89 -5.18 -3.03
C TYR A 298 21.03 -6.30 -3.57
N PHE A 299 21.62 -7.36 -4.11
CA PHE A 299 20.85 -8.45 -4.71
C PHE A 299 20.00 -9.22 -3.68
N TYR A 300 20.61 -9.74 -2.63
CA TYR A 300 19.93 -10.55 -1.62
C TYR A 300 19.06 -9.72 -0.66
N GLY A 301 19.55 -8.57 -0.25
CA GLY A 301 18.84 -7.70 0.70
C GLY A 301 17.60 -7.05 0.08
N THR A 302 17.62 -6.70 -1.20
CA THR A 302 16.46 -6.02 -1.82
C THR A 302 15.41 -6.99 -2.36
N HIS A 303 15.79 -8.19 -2.79
CA HIS A 303 14.86 -9.18 -3.36
C HIS A 303 14.48 -10.27 -2.35
N TYR A 304 15.45 -11.01 -1.84
CA TYR A 304 15.20 -12.22 -1.05
C TYR A 304 14.90 -11.94 0.41
N TYR A 305 15.61 -11.01 1.04
CA TYR A 305 15.32 -10.62 2.42
C TYR A 305 13.91 -10.04 2.54
N PHE A 306 13.47 -9.29 1.53
CA PHE A 306 12.11 -8.74 1.53
C PHE A 306 11.05 -9.84 1.48
N MET A 307 11.21 -10.81 0.57
CA MET A 307 10.38 -12.02 0.54
C MET A 307 10.38 -12.74 1.90
N TYR A 308 11.55 -12.97 2.52
CA TYR A 308 11.62 -13.67 3.81
C TYR A 308 10.87 -12.95 4.94
N VAL A 309 10.96 -11.62 5.00
CA VAL A 309 10.24 -10.81 5.98
C VAL A 309 8.73 -10.98 5.81
N GLN A 310 8.24 -10.97 4.56
CA GLN A 310 6.82 -11.09 4.23
C GLN A 310 6.28 -12.49 4.51
N VAL A 311 6.99 -13.52 4.05
CA VAL A 311 6.66 -14.92 4.30
C VAL A 311 6.61 -15.21 5.80
N PHE A 312 7.61 -14.76 6.56
CA PHE A 312 7.64 -14.95 8.00
C PHE A 312 6.52 -14.19 8.71
N GLY A 313 6.21 -12.96 8.28
CA GLY A 313 5.08 -12.18 8.77
C GLY A 313 3.74 -12.89 8.58
N ALA A 314 3.52 -13.49 7.40
CA ALA A 314 2.31 -14.26 7.09
C ALA A 314 2.20 -15.53 7.94
N ILE A 315 3.31 -16.23 8.18
CA ILE A 315 3.37 -17.38 9.10
C ILE A 315 2.98 -16.93 10.52
N LEU A 316 3.65 -15.92 11.07
CA LEU A 316 3.37 -15.41 12.42
C LEU A 316 1.91 -15.02 12.59
N GLN A 317 1.34 -14.30 11.62
CA GLN A 317 -0.05 -13.88 11.67
C GLN A 317 -1.01 -15.08 11.63
N SER A 318 -0.75 -16.06 10.78
CA SER A 318 -1.59 -17.27 10.63
C SER A 318 -1.51 -18.17 11.87
N SER A 319 -0.30 -18.39 12.41
CA SER A 319 -0.08 -19.16 13.63
C SER A 319 -0.72 -18.49 14.84
N ASN A 320 -0.57 -17.17 14.99
CA ASN A 320 -1.22 -16.42 16.07
C ASN A 320 -2.76 -16.54 15.98
N ARG A 321 -3.35 -16.50 14.77
CA ARG A 321 -4.80 -16.74 14.61
C ARG A 321 -5.22 -18.14 15.02
N PHE A 322 -4.46 -19.14 14.61
CA PHE A 322 -4.69 -20.52 15.02
C PHE A 322 -4.64 -20.63 16.55
N ILE A 323 -3.64 -20.04 17.20
CA ILE A 323 -3.51 -20.13 18.67
C ILE A 323 -4.70 -19.46 19.36
N CYS A 324 -5.05 -18.22 19.00
CA CYS A 324 -6.16 -17.48 19.61
C CYS A 324 -7.54 -18.15 19.40
N VAL A 325 -7.80 -18.71 18.22
CA VAL A 325 -9.13 -19.28 17.91
C VAL A 325 -9.20 -20.75 18.32
N CYS A 326 -8.20 -21.54 17.95
CA CYS A 326 -8.23 -23.00 18.10
C CYS A 326 -7.86 -23.47 19.50
N ILE A 327 -6.97 -22.77 20.21
CA ILE A 327 -6.47 -23.18 21.53
C ILE A 327 -6.36 -22.02 22.53
N PRO A 328 -7.47 -21.30 22.81
CA PRO A 328 -7.46 -20.08 23.63
C PRO A 328 -7.04 -20.29 25.10
N PHE A 329 -7.13 -21.51 25.64
CA PHE A 329 -6.79 -21.83 27.03
C PHE A 329 -5.48 -22.65 27.15
N SER A 330 -4.66 -22.65 26.10
CA SER A 330 -3.38 -23.36 26.12
C SER A 330 -2.27 -22.52 26.76
N ARG A 331 -1.28 -23.18 27.37
CA ARG A 331 -0.04 -22.51 27.81
C ARG A 331 0.66 -21.76 26.68
N VAL A 332 0.54 -22.25 25.44
CA VAL A 332 1.09 -21.59 24.26
C VAL A 332 0.43 -20.23 24.04
N HIS A 333 -0.89 -20.13 24.20
CA HIS A 333 -1.62 -18.87 24.12
C HIS A 333 -1.13 -17.87 25.18
N GLU A 334 -1.01 -18.30 26.44
CA GLU A 334 -0.50 -17.47 27.54
C GLU A 334 0.91 -16.96 27.28
N ILE A 335 1.81 -17.82 26.78
CA ILE A 335 3.19 -17.44 26.43
C ILE A 335 3.17 -16.39 25.32
N VAL A 336 2.40 -16.62 24.26
CA VAL A 336 2.31 -15.69 23.13
C VAL A 336 1.77 -14.34 23.60
N GLU A 337 0.75 -14.32 24.47
CA GLU A 337 0.17 -13.11 25.08
C GLU A 337 1.15 -12.26 25.88
N GLN A 338 2.19 -12.87 26.44
CA GLN A 338 3.19 -12.18 27.25
C GLN A 338 4.36 -11.63 26.43
N ILE A 339 4.44 -11.93 25.13
CA ILE A 339 5.55 -11.45 24.30
C ILE A 339 5.43 -9.93 24.09
N PRO A 340 6.44 -9.14 24.51
CA PRO A 340 6.39 -7.70 24.32
C PRO A 340 6.57 -7.34 22.83
N ALA A 341 5.92 -6.26 22.40
CA ALA A 341 5.91 -5.84 20.99
C ALA A 341 7.32 -5.63 20.39
N TRP A 342 8.29 -5.18 21.20
CA TRP A 342 9.67 -4.98 20.72
C TRP A 342 10.39 -6.30 20.42
N VAL A 343 10.08 -7.38 21.17
CA VAL A 343 10.62 -8.73 20.89
C VAL A 343 10.04 -9.25 19.59
N LEU A 344 8.74 -9.04 19.35
CA LEU A 344 8.13 -9.39 18.07
C LEU A 344 8.80 -8.65 16.91
N LEU A 345 9.02 -7.34 17.05
CA LEU A 345 9.72 -6.53 16.05
C LEU A 345 11.13 -7.07 15.76
N LEU A 346 11.91 -7.32 16.82
CA LEU A 346 13.26 -7.85 16.71
C LEU A 346 13.26 -9.24 16.06
N THR A 347 12.32 -10.11 16.44
CA THR A 347 12.18 -11.46 15.88
C THR A 347 11.81 -11.41 14.40
N SER A 348 10.89 -10.51 14.01
CA SER A 348 10.50 -10.26 12.62
C SER A 348 11.64 -9.68 11.77
N PHE A 349 12.73 -9.19 12.38
CA PHE A 349 13.91 -8.73 11.66
C PHE A 349 15.01 -9.80 11.61
N ILE A 350 15.31 -10.43 12.75
CA ILE A 350 16.40 -11.39 12.89
C ILE A 350 16.09 -12.70 12.17
N VAL A 351 14.91 -13.30 12.39
CA VAL A 351 14.60 -14.63 11.85
C VAL A 351 14.65 -14.65 10.32
N PRO A 352 14.06 -13.68 9.60
CA PRO A 352 14.20 -13.58 8.14
C PRO A 352 15.63 -13.32 7.65
N SER A 353 16.52 -12.82 8.51
CA SER A 353 17.92 -12.56 8.13
C SER A 353 18.77 -13.82 8.14
N LEU A 354 18.40 -14.84 8.93
CA LEU A 354 19.20 -16.06 9.10
C LEU A 354 19.46 -16.82 7.77
N PRO A 355 18.47 -17.02 6.88
CA PRO A 355 18.70 -17.65 5.59
C PRO A 355 19.60 -16.83 4.65
N MET A 356 19.65 -15.51 4.84
CA MET A 356 20.39 -14.59 3.96
C MET A 356 21.91 -14.60 4.24
N ILE A 357 22.32 -14.75 5.50
CA ILE A 357 23.73 -14.76 5.90
C ILE A 357 24.59 -15.73 5.06
N PRO A 358 24.24 -17.03 4.93
CA PRO A 358 25.04 -17.94 4.12
C PRO A 358 25.00 -17.61 2.62
N MET A 359 23.95 -16.95 2.13
CA MET A 359 23.83 -16.56 0.72
C MET A 359 24.78 -15.41 0.39
N ILE A 360 24.83 -14.39 1.24
CA ILE A 360 25.76 -13.25 1.10
C ILE A 360 27.22 -13.73 1.20
N LEU A 361 27.52 -14.64 2.13
CA LEU A 361 28.91 -15.08 2.35
C LEU A 361 29.45 -16.03 1.25
N ARG A 362 28.59 -16.68 0.47
CA ARG A 362 28.99 -17.68 -0.55
C ARG A 362 28.92 -17.18 -1.97
N SER A 363 28.12 -16.16 -2.23
CA SER A 363 27.90 -15.65 -3.58
C SER A 363 29.07 -14.75 -4.01
N ARG A 364 29.32 -14.72 -5.32
CA ARG A 364 30.25 -13.76 -5.94
C ARG A 364 29.45 -12.99 -6.97
N ILE A 365 28.83 -11.91 -6.53
CA ILE A 365 28.02 -11.05 -7.38
C ILE A 365 28.85 -9.80 -7.65
N THR A 366 28.92 -9.38 -8.92
CA THR A 366 29.71 -8.22 -9.31
C THR A 366 28.97 -7.37 -10.30
N PHE A 367 29.20 -6.06 -10.28
CA PHE A 367 28.74 -5.15 -11.31
C PHE A 367 29.66 -5.23 -12.53
N HIS A 368 29.07 -5.33 -13.71
CA HIS A 368 29.77 -5.40 -14.99
C HIS A 368 29.06 -4.54 -16.04
N ARG A 369 29.76 -4.13 -17.10
CA ARG A 369 29.13 -3.50 -18.26
C ARG A 369 28.63 -4.58 -19.21
N ASN A 370 27.34 -4.56 -19.54
CA ASN A 370 26.80 -5.42 -20.56
C ASN A 370 27.25 -4.97 -21.97
N LEU A 371 26.90 -5.75 -23.00
CA LEU A 371 27.27 -5.47 -24.40
C LEU A 371 26.70 -4.15 -24.93
N GLU A 372 25.67 -3.61 -24.27
CA GLU A 372 25.02 -2.34 -24.60
C GLU A 372 25.65 -1.16 -23.83
N GLY A 373 26.65 -1.41 -22.99
CA GLY A 373 27.33 -0.41 -22.17
C GLY A 373 26.64 -0.07 -20.85
N ASN A 374 25.50 -0.70 -20.53
CA ASN A 374 24.78 -0.50 -19.28
C ASN A 374 25.43 -1.31 -18.14
N ILE A 375 25.35 -0.81 -16.91
CA ILE A 375 25.87 -1.52 -15.74
C ILE A 375 24.82 -2.48 -15.22
N ASP A 376 25.13 -3.78 -15.26
CA ASP A 376 24.28 -4.85 -14.76
C ASP A 376 25.00 -5.67 -13.68
N LEU A 377 24.21 -6.40 -12.90
CA LEU A 377 24.72 -7.43 -12.00
C LEU A 377 25.06 -8.69 -12.80
N LEU A 378 26.34 -9.07 -12.80
CA LEU A 378 26.77 -10.38 -13.26
C LEU A 378 26.47 -11.41 -12.17
N ILE A 379 25.38 -12.15 -12.36
CA ILE A 379 24.94 -13.19 -11.43
C ILE A 379 25.07 -14.54 -12.14
N PRO A 380 25.84 -15.50 -11.60
CA PRO A 380 25.90 -16.84 -12.15
C PRO A 380 24.50 -17.47 -12.25
N THR A 381 24.17 -18.07 -13.41
CA THR A 381 22.87 -18.71 -13.65
C THR A 381 22.55 -19.82 -12.65
N THR A 382 23.57 -20.50 -12.15
CA THR A 382 23.47 -21.49 -11.07
C THR A 382 22.97 -20.89 -9.76
N ILE A 383 23.46 -19.69 -9.40
CA ILE A 383 23.03 -18.95 -8.20
C ILE A 383 21.60 -18.47 -8.40
N VAL A 384 21.28 -17.92 -9.57
CA VAL A 384 19.92 -17.49 -9.94
C VAL A 384 18.91 -18.64 -9.74
N GLN A 385 19.20 -19.81 -10.30
CA GLN A 385 18.31 -20.96 -10.24
C GLN A 385 18.18 -21.51 -8.82
N GLN A 386 19.29 -21.61 -8.07
CA GLN A 386 19.27 -22.02 -6.66
C GLN A 386 18.39 -21.09 -5.82
N ASN A 387 18.52 -19.78 -6.01
CA ASN A 387 17.73 -18.81 -5.24
C ASN A 387 16.25 -18.84 -5.65
N ALA A 388 15.93 -19.06 -6.92
CA ALA A 388 14.56 -19.25 -7.38
C ALA A 388 13.90 -20.49 -6.74
N ILE A 389 14.62 -21.62 -6.71
CA ILE A 389 14.18 -22.85 -6.03
C ILE A 389 14.01 -22.59 -4.53
N GLN A 390 14.95 -21.88 -3.88
CA GLN A 390 14.86 -21.57 -2.46
C GLN A 390 13.66 -20.66 -2.14
N GLY A 391 13.39 -19.66 -2.98
CA GLY A 391 12.20 -18.82 -2.88
C GLY A 391 10.91 -19.62 -3.03
N MET A 392 10.86 -20.51 -4.02
CA MET A 392 9.74 -21.45 -4.22
C MET A 392 9.53 -22.34 -3.00
N VAL A 393 10.56 -23.01 -2.50
CA VAL A 393 10.45 -23.90 -1.33
C VAL A 393 9.95 -23.14 -0.10
N SER A 394 10.48 -21.94 0.13
CA SER A 394 10.11 -21.10 1.29
C SER A 394 8.66 -20.66 1.23
N THR A 395 8.21 -20.17 0.07
CA THR A 395 6.84 -19.68 -0.14
C THR A 395 5.82 -20.81 -0.17
N VAL A 396 6.13 -21.96 -0.81
CA VAL A 396 5.28 -23.15 -0.81
C VAL A 396 5.10 -23.70 0.60
N PHE A 397 6.20 -23.84 1.36
CA PHE A 397 6.14 -24.29 2.75
C PHE A 397 5.24 -23.39 3.60
N ALA A 398 5.43 -22.07 3.50
CA ALA A 398 4.61 -21.10 4.20
C ALA A 398 3.14 -21.18 3.79
N THR A 399 2.85 -21.29 2.50
CA THR A 399 1.48 -21.41 1.98
C THR A 399 0.80 -22.66 2.49
N ILE A 400 1.48 -23.81 2.54
CA ILE A 400 0.93 -25.05 3.12
C ILE A 400 0.61 -24.85 4.61
N LEU A 401 1.56 -24.31 5.38
CA LEU A 401 1.38 -24.05 6.81
C LEU A 401 0.19 -23.11 7.07
N CYS A 402 0.15 -21.96 6.38
CA CYS A 402 -0.93 -20.98 6.49
C CYS A 402 -2.29 -21.57 6.05
N SER A 403 -2.32 -22.37 4.98
CA SER A 403 -3.53 -23.06 4.52
C SER A 403 -4.11 -23.95 5.61
N ILE A 404 -3.27 -24.78 6.24
CA ILE A 404 -3.69 -25.64 7.35
C ILE A 404 -4.26 -24.80 8.50
N CYS A 405 -3.56 -23.74 8.92
CA CYS A 405 -4.04 -22.85 9.96
C CYS A 405 -5.43 -22.26 9.63
N TYR A 406 -5.63 -21.71 8.43
CA TYR A 406 -6.91 -21.10 8.06
C TYR A 406 -8.04 -22.10 7.89
N ILE A 407 -7.78 -23.29 7.34
CA ILE A 407 -8.80 -24.35 7.23
C ILE A 407 -9.34 -24.71 8.63
N VAL A 408 -8.46 -24.91 9.61
CA VAL A 408 -8.87 -25.22 10.99
C VAL A 408 -9.58 -24.03 11.63
N VAL A 409 -9.05 -22.82 11.51
CA VAL A 409 -9.65 -21.60 12.08
C VAL A 409 -11.06 -21.36 11.52
N ILE A 410 -11.24 -21.47 10.20
CA ILE A 410 -12.54 -21.29 9.54
C ILE A 410 -13.51 -22.39 10.01
N THR A 411 -13.08 -23.64 10.06
CA THR A 411 -13.91 -24.76 10.55
C THR A 411 -14.36 -24.57 11.99
N LYS A 412 -13.49 -24.05 12.86
CA LYS A 412 -13.85 -23.76 14.24
C LYS A 412 -14.80 -22.56 14.34
N LEU A 413 -14.55 -21.49 13.58
CA LEU A 413 -15.42 -20.32 13.52
C LEU A 413 -16.83 -20.67 13.03
N THR A 414 -16.97 -21.51 12.00
CA THR A 414 -18.28 -21.92 11.50
C THR A 414 -19.06 -22.72 12.54
N ARG A 415 -18.39 -23.53 13.37
CA ARG A 415 -19.02 -24.22 14.51
C ARG A 415 -19.45 -23.24 15.61
N MET A 416 -18.62 -22.25 15.95
CA MET A 416 -18.95 -21.21 16.94
C MET A 416 -20.12 -20.31 16.54
N LYS A 417 -20.42 -20.18 15.23
CA LYS A 417 -21.56 -19.40 14.71
C LYS A 417 -22.91 -19.87 15.29
N THR A 418 -22.98 -21.14 15.67
CA THR A 418 -24.20 -21.79 16.19
C THR A 418 -24.49 -21.40 17.65
N ASP A 419 -23.49 -20.86 18.37
CA ASP A 419 -23.61 -20.50 19.78
C ASP A 419 -23.96 -19.01 19.94
N ALA A 420 -25.24 -18.72 20.24
CA ALA A 420 -25.77 -17.35 20.33
C ALA A 420 -25.13 -16.49 21.45
N HIS A 421 -24.50 -17.12 22.46
CA HIS A 421 -23.95 -16.42 23.63
C HIS A 421 -22.68 -15.60 23.31
N ASN A 422 -21.97 -15.90 22.22
CA ASN A 422 -20.66 -15.31 21.88
C ASN A 422 -20.66 -14.41 20.62
N ALA A 423 -21.81 -13.87 20.23
CA ALA A 423 -21.96 -13.14 18.95
C ALA A 423 -20.97 -11.97 18.74
N ARG A 424 -20.57 -11.28 19.82
CA ARG A 424 -19.61 -10.16 19.76
C ARG A 424 -18.18 -10.62 19.52
N ASP A 425 -17.74 -11.66 20.25
CA ASP A 425 -16.40 -12.22 20.10
C ASP A 425 -16.28 -12.96 18.77
N PHE A 426 -17.32 -13.68 18.35
CA PHE A 426 -17.41 -14.26 17.02
C PHE A 426 -17.23 -13.21 15.92
N LYS A 427 -17.91 -12.06 16.01
CA LYS A 427 -17.76 -10.98 15.03
C LYS A 427 -16.35 -10.40 15.02
N ARG A 428 -15.71 -10.25 16.19
CA ARG A 428 -14.33 -9.77 16.31
C ARG A 428 -13.35 -10.75 15.66
N GLU A 429 -13.40 -12.03 16.05
CA GLU A 429 -12.50 -13.06 15.52
C GLU A 429 -12.74 -13.29 14.03
N LYS A 430 -13.99 -13.28 13.55
CA LYS A 430 -14.30 -13.34 12.12
C LYS A 430 -13.61 -12.22 11.34
N MET A 431 -13.68 -10.98 11.82
CA MET A 431 -13.06 -9.85 11.13
C MET A 431 -11.53 -9.96 11.12
N LEU A 432 -10.91 -10.34 12.24
CA LEU A 432 -9.46 -10.56 12.34
C LEU A 432 -8.99 -11.72 11.46
N THR A 433 -9.79 -12.78 11.32
CA THR A 433 -9.53 -13.89 10.40
C THR A 433 -9.64 -13.45 8.93
N ILE A 434 -10.61 -12.59 8.57
CA ILE A 434 -10.70 -12.02 7.21
C ILE A 434 -9.45 -11.21 6.88
N VAL A 435 -8.90 -10.45 7.83
CA VAL A 435 -7.61 -9.74 7.63
C VAL A 435 -6.50 -10.73 7.32
N GLY A 436 -6.32 -11.72 8.19
CA GLY A 436 -5.29 -12.74 7.99
C GLY A 436 -5.45 -13.49 6.67
N PHE A 437 -6.69 -13.77 6.28
CA PHE A 437 -6.98 -14.45 5.04
C PHE A 437 -6.61 -13.63 3.80
N ALA A 438 -6.76 -12.30 3.83
CA ALA A 438 -6.32 -11.45 2.73
C ALA A 438 -4.79 -11.46 2.55
N VAL A 439 -4.04 -11.50 3.66
CA VAL A 439 -2.57 -11.67 3.65
C VAL A 439 -2.21 -13.05 3.10
N PHE A 440 -2.97 -14.08 3.45
CA PHE A 440 -2.79 -15.42 2.88
C PHE A 440 -3.04 -15.47 1.37
N ILE A 441 -4.08 -14.82 0.85
CA ILE A 441 -4.29 -14.72 -0.62
C ILE A 441 -3.08 -14.05 -1.28
N SER A 442 -2.52 -13.03 -0.65
CA SER A 442 -1.33 -12.32 -1.13
C SER A 442 -0.11 -13.23 -1.18
N LEU A 443 0.09 -14.05 -0.14
CA LEU A 443 1.12 -15.09 -0.10
C LEU A 443 0.92 -16.16 -1.20
N CYS A 444 -0.32 -16.52 -1.54
CA CYS A 444 -0.58 -17.43 -2.66
C CYS A 444 -0.12 -16.84 -4.00
N VAL A 445 -0.36 -15.55 -4.24
CA VAL A 445 0.12 -14.86 -5.45
C VAL A 445 1.65 -14.85 -5.51
N GLU A 446 2.30 -14.56 -4.38
CA GLU A 446 3.77 -14.61 -4.27
C GLU A 446 4.31 -16.03 -4.50
N THR A 447 3.63 -17.06 -3.99
CA THR A 447 3.99 -18.46 -4.21
C THR A 447 3.88 -18.84 -5.69
N ILE A 448 2.82 -18.44 -6.37
CA ILE A 448 2.65 -18.67 -7.82
C ILE A 448 3.81 -18.02 -8.59
N TYR A 449 4.19 -16.79 -8.23
CA TYR A 449 5.32 -16.11 -8.83
C TYR A 449 6.63 -16.89 -8.67
N TYR A 450 6.96 -17.37 -7.46
CA TYR A 450 8.21 -18.12 -7.24
C TYR A 450 8.19 -19.53 -7.85
N ILE A 451 7.03 -20.20 -7.93
CA ILE A 451 6.88 -21.44 -8.69
C ILE A 451 7.20 -21.17 -10.17
N PHE A 452 6.59 -20.14 -10.75
CA PHE A 452 6.82 -19.77 -12.14
C PHE A 452 8.31 -19.46 -12.38
N LEU A 453 8.91 -18.65 -11.52
CA LEU A 453 10.33 -18.31 -11.57
C LEU A 453 11.25 -19.54 -11.48
N ALA A 454 10.93 -20.52 -10.63
CA ALA A 454 11.70 -21.75 -10.49
C ALA A 454 11.54 -22.71 -11.68
N THR A 455 10.41 -22.66 -12.39
CA THR A 455 10.13 -23.52 -13.56
C THR A 455 10.69 -22.98 -14.88
N MET A 456 11.10 -21.71 -14.93
CA MET A 456 11.62 -21.07 -16.14
C MET A 456 13.12 -21.33 -16.38
N SER A 457 13.53 -21.31 -17.65
CA SER A 457 14.93 -21.44 -18.07
C SER A 457 15.68 -20.10 -18.00
N GLY A 458 17.01 -20.15 -17.84
CA GLY A 458 17.88 -19.05 -17.41
C GLY A 458 17.57 -17.65 -17.97
N GLU A 459 17.52 -17.47 -19.29
CA GLU A 459 17.27 -16.15 -19.91
C GLU A 459 15.85 -15.60 -19.64
N SER A 460 14.87 -16.48 -19.42
CA SER A 460 13.51 -16.07 -19.07
C SER A 460 13.40 -15.68 -17.59
N VAL A 461 14.23 -16.28 -16.73
CA VAL A 461 14.25 -16.00 -15.28
C VAL A 461 14.68 -14.57 -14.99
N ASP A 462 15.69 -14.05 -15.70
CA ASP A 462 16.15 -12.67 -15.49
C ASP A 462 15.10 -11.63 -15.94
N ARG A 463 14.36 -11.91 -17.02
CA ARG A 463 13.23 -11.07 -17.45
C ARG A 463 12.10 -11.08 -16.42
N VAL A 464 11.74 -12.25 -15.91
CA VAL A 464 10.65 -12.42 -14.94
C VAL A 464 11.01 -11.86 -13.57
N ARG A 465 12.31 -11.83 -13.20
CA ARG A 465 12.75 -11.30 -11.90
C ARG A 465 12.34 -9.84 -11.70
N VAL A 466 12.29 -9.04 -12.76
CA VAL A 466 11.83 -7.63 -12.67
C VAL A 466 10.43 -7.54 -12.06
N PHE A 467 9.61 -8.59 -12.18
CA PHE A 467 8.24 -8.62 -11.68
C PHE A 467 8.12 -8.94 -10.18
N PHE A 468 9.22 -9.29 -9.50
CA PHE A 468 9.17 -9.62 -8.07
C PHE A 468 8.59 -8.49 -7.23
N VAL A 469 8.79 -7.24 -7.66
CA VAL A 469 8.33 -6.06 -6.94
C VAL A 469 6.81 -6.09 -6.77
N TYR A 470 6.06 -6.67 -7.71
CA TYR A 470 4.60 -6.64 -7.72
C TYR A 470 3.95 -7.49 -6.61
N PRO A 471 4.19 -8.81 -6.48
CA PRO A 471 3.64 -9.61 -5.39
C PRO A 471 4.14 -9.13 -4.01
N THR A 472 5.40 -8.67 -3.95
CA THR A 472 5.99 -8.13 -2.74
C THR A 472 5.30 -6.83 -2.30
N VAL A 473 5.05 -5.91 -3.21
CA VAL A 473 4.29 -4.68 -2.96
C VAL A 473 2.87 -5.01 -2.52
N LEU A 474 2.21 -5.97 -3.17
CA LEU A 474 0.86 -6.43 -2.84
C LEU A 474 0.76 -6.90 -1.38
N MET A 475 1.69 -7.72 -0.90
CA MET A 475 1.78 -8.14 0.51
C MET A 475 1.91 -6.95 1.47
N ALA A 476 2.78 -5.99 1.15
CA ALA A 476 3.04 -4.82 1.99
C ALA A 476 1.82 -3.88 2.14
N PHE A 477 0.94 -3.83 1.14
CA PHE A 477 -0.25 -2.98 1.17
C PHE A 477 -1.40 -3.59 1.97
N VAL A 478 -1.56 -4.92 1.96
CA VAL A 478 -2.73 -5.57 2.56
C VAL A 478 -2.75 -5.38 4.08
N ASN A 479 -1.61 -5.46 4.75
CA ASN A 479 -1.50 -5.37 6.21
C ASN A 479 -2.10 -4.06 6.81
N PRO A 480 -1.66 -2.86 6.41
CA PRO A 480 -2.15 -1.60 6.99
C PRO A 480 -3.59 -1.29 6.59
N TRP A 481 -4.00 -1.66 5.37
CA TRP A 481 -5.37 -1.49 4.90
C TRP A 481 -6.35 -2.37 5.67
N MET A 482 -6.01 -3.64 5.86
CA MET A 482 -6.89 -4.58 6.53
C MET A 482 -7.02 -4.27 8.03
N LEU A 483 -5.99 -3.74 8.69
CA LEU A 483 -6.10 -3.20 10.06
C LEU A 483 -7.18 -2.12 10.19
N ILE A 484 -7.29 -1.25 9.20
CA ILE A 484 -8.23 -0.12 9.21
C ILE A 484 -9.65 -0.57 8.87
N LEU A 485 -9.80 -1.46 7.89
CA LEU A 485 -11.11 -1.95 7.44
C LEU A 485 -11.82 -2.78 8.52
N THR A 486 -11.05 -3.49 9.35
CA THR A 486 -11.57 -4.44 10.33
C THR A 486 -11.73 -3.88 11.73
N ASN A 487 -10.96 -2.86 12.09
CA ASN A 487 -11.17 -2.17 13.36
C ASN A 487 -12.40 -1.24 13.28
N GLN A 488 -13.53 -1.68 13.82
CA GLN A 488 -14.79 -0.93 13.81
C GLN A 488 -14.66 0.47 14.43
N ASN A 489 -13.80 0.65 15.44
CA ASN A 489 -13.58 1.97 16.05
C ASN A 489 -12.78 2.89 15.12
N VAL A 490 -11.79 2.35 14.42
CA VAL A 490 -11.03 3.10 13.41
C VAL A 490 -11.92 3.39 12.21
N ARG A 491 -12.72 2.41 11.76
CA ARG A 491 -13.66 2.55 10.64
C ARG A 491 -14.74 3.58 10.92
N ASN A 492 -15.44 3.48 12.05
CA ASN A 492 -16.50 4.44 12.40
C ASN A 492 -15.92 5.86 12.49
N ARG A 493 -14.72 6.03 13.05
CA ARG A 493 -14.06 7.35 13.11
C ARG A 493 -13.55 7.84 11.76
N ALA A 494 -13.00 6.96 10.93
CA ALA A 494 -12.52 7.27 9.58
C ALA A 494 -13.68 7.61 8.63
N LEU A 495 -14.86 7.03 8.86
CA LEU A 495 -16.10 7.34 8.13
C LEU A 495 -16.89 8.51 8.75
N GLY A 496 -16.35 9.18 9.78
CA GLY A 496 -17.04 10.29 10.44
C GLY A 496 -18.21 9.88 11.35
N LEU A 497 -18.69 8.64 11.25
CA LEU A 497 -19.79 8.07 12.03
C LEU A 497 -19.48 8.12 13.53
N SER A 498 -20.20 8.99 14.24
CA SER A 498 -20.24 9.01 15.70
C SER A 498 -20.48 7.59 16.21
N ALA A 499 -19.60 7.09 17.09
CA ALA A 499 -19.89 5.86 17.80
C ALA A 499 -21.26 6.05 18.49
N PRO A 500 -22.20 5.10 18.39
CA PRO A 500 -23.43 5.17 19.16
C PRO A 500 -23.01 5.35 20.62
N SER A 501 -23.44 6.48 21.18
CA SER A 501 -23.13 6.85 22.54
C SER A 501 -23.76 5.80 23.45
N THR A 502 -22.93 4.90 23.98
CA THR A 502 -23.31 3.93 25.02
C THR A 502 -23.76 4.59 26.33
N THR A 503 -23.84 5.92 26.38
CA THR A 503 -24.45 6.68 27.46
C THR A 503 -25.98 6.75 27.40
N ALA A 504 -26.62 6.36 26.28
CA ALA A 504 -28.09 6.34 26.20
C ALA A 504 -28.71 5.15 26.96
N ASP A 505 -28.09 3.97 26.93
CA ASP A 505 -28.64 2.79 27.61
C ASP A 505 -28.46 2.86 29.14
N ASN A 506 -27.33 3.39 29.63
CA ASN A 506 -27.11 3.54 31.08
C ASN A 506 -27.96 4.65 31.72
N ALA A 507 -28.40 5.65 30.94
CA ALA A 507 -29.28 6.71 31.44
C ALA A 507 -30.74 6.23 31.61
N VAL A 508 -31.17 5.22 30.85
CA VAL A 508 -32.50 4.63 30.98
C VAL A 508 -32.53 3.64 32.15
N THR A 509 -31.47 2.86 32.39
CA THR A 509 -31.41 1.94 33.54
C THR A 509 -31.26 2.65 34.89
N ILE A 510 -30.61 3.82 34.95
CA ILE A 510 -30.49 4.59 36.20
C ILE A 510 -31.79 5.37 36.50
N ARG A 511 -32.60 5.73 35.49
CA ARG A 511 -33.90 6.38 35.72
C ARG A 511 -35.02 5.43 36.14
N THR A 512 -34.91 4.13 35.86
CA THR A 512 -35.92 3.14 36.28
C THR A 512 -35.68 2.54 37.67
N MET A 513 -34.51 2.77 38.28
CA MET A 513 -34.23 2.36 39.67
C MET A 513 -34.45 3.46 40.72
N ALA A 514 -34.85 4.66 40.30
CA ALA A 514 -35.13 5.79 41.19
C ALA A 514 -36.62 6.13 41.21
N THR A 515 -37.47 5.16 41.58
CA THR A 515 -38.81 5.45 42.10
C THR A 515 -38.78 5.29 43.63
N PRO A 516 -39.04 6.35 44.41
CA PRO A 516 -39.06 6.25 45.86
C PRO A 516 -40.31 5.49 46.30
N ILE A 517 -40.10 4.44 47.10
CA ILE A 517 -41.12 3.78 47.91
C ILE A 517 -41.65 4.83 48.89
N SER A 518 -42.80 5.41 48.57
CA SER A 518 -43.58 6.22 49.51
C SER A 518 -44.40 5.28 50.39
N ILE A 519 -44.03 5.31 51.67
CA ILE A 519 -44.74 4.78 52.83
C ILE A 519 -46.22 5.18 52.79
N ILE A 520 -47.11 4.19 52.89
CA ILE A 520 -48.53 4.40 53.25
C ILE A 520 -48.71 3.88 54.68
N LYS A 521 -49.32 4.74 55.49
CA LYS A 521 -49.81 4.51 56.85
C LYS A 521 -50.89 3.45 56.92
#